data_AF-A0A7T4PCX3-F1
#
_entry.id   AF-A0A7T4PCX3-F1
#
_cell.length_a   1.000
_cell.length_b   1.000
_cell.length_c   1.000
_cell.angle_alpha   90.00
_cell.angle_beta   90.00
_cell.angle_gamma   90.00
#
_symmetry.space_group_name_H-M   'P 1'
#
loop_
_entity.id
_entity.type
_entity.pdbx_description
1 polymer ?
#
loop_
_entity_poly.entity_id
_entity_poly.type
_entity_poly.pdbx_seq_one_letter_code
_entity_poly.pdbx_strand_id
1 'polypeptide(L)'
;MQMNAKYNSFVAVGDSFTEGMSDLLPDGTYRGWADILAGRMAAQSPGFRYANLAVRGKLIGQIVAEQVGVAAEMQADVVTLVGGLNDTLRPKCDMNRVCDLLEEAVERLVPSCKQLVLMRSPGRNGPVMERFRPRMEALFTHIDNLAARHDALVVDLYGATVLGDQRLWDVDRLHLTAEGHRRIAEAVWQAIGYPPEEDWRAPLGETAPPRWAARRVSDVRFARQHLAPWIVRRLTGRSSGDGLPPKRPDLLPWEDPRV
;
A
#
# COMPACT_ATOMS: atom_id res chain seq x y z
N MET A 1 28.04 -17.96 -10.01
CA MET A 1 26.73 -18.59 -10.28
C MET A 1 25.82 -17.50 -10.81
N GLN A 2 25.32 -17.64 -12.03
CA GLN A 2 24.34 -16.71 -12.59
C GLN A 2 23.00 -17.02 -11.92
N MET A 3 22.60 -16.23 -10.91
CA MET A 3 21.23 -16.31 -10.39
C MET A 3 20.32 -15.89 -11.53
N ASN A 4 19.44 -16.80 -11.98
CA ASN A 4 18.48 -16.49 -13.02
C ASN A 4 17.39 -15.62 -12.38
N ALA A 5 17.60 -14.31 -12.37
CA ALA A 5 16.74 -13.37 -11.69
C ALA A 5 15.32 -13.41 -12.31
N LYS A 6 14.32 -13.72 -11.49
CA LYS A 6 12.91 -13.79 -11.91
C LYS A 6 12.41 -12.42 -12.41
N TYR A 7 12.77 -11.36 -11.69
CA TYR A 7 12.41 -9.99 -11.98
C TYR A 7 13.61 -9.07 -11.73
N ASN A 8 13.79 -8.08 -12.61
CA ASN A 8 14.93 -7.15 -12.57
C ASN A 8 14.50 -5.70 -12.28
N SER A 9 13.20 -5.42 -12.23
CA SER A 9 12.69 -4.09 -11.89
C SER A 9 11.32 -4.12 -11.21
N PHE A 10 11.09 -3.14 -10.34
CA PHE A 10 9.82 -2.96 -9.63
C PHE A 10 9.42 -1.48 -9.60
N VAL A 11 8.16 -1.19 -9.90
CA VAL A 11 7.55 0.14 -9.75
C VAL A 11 6.34 0.08 -8.83
N ALA A 12 6.37 0.86 -7.76
CA ALA A 12 5.27 0.95 -6.81
C ALA A 12 4.39 2.18 -7.08
N VAL A 13 3.10 1.96 -7.32
CA VAL A 13 2.08 2.98 -7.61
C VAL A 13 1.04 2.98 -6.48
N GLY A 14 0.69 4.16 -5.98
CA GLY A 14 -0.39 4.28 -5.01
C GLY A 14 -0.36 5.49 -4.10
N ASP A 15 -0.86 5.29 -2.88
CA ASP A 15 -1.07 6.32 -1.87
C ASP A 15 -0.15 6.13 -0.64
N SER A 16 -0.60 6.58 0.54
CA SER A 16 0.20 6.50 1.78
C SER A 16 0.53 5.07 2.21
N PHE A 17 -0.31 4.10 1.86
CA PHE A 17 -0.04 2.69 2.13
C PHE A 17 1.21 2.22 1.40
N THR A 18 1.32 2.57 0.10
CA THR A 18 2.46 2.24 -0.75
C THR A 18 3.69 3.13 -0.48
N GLU A 19 3.47 4.40 -0.10
CA GLU A 19 4.56 5.31 0.28
C GLU A 19 5.33 4.79 1.50
N GLY A 20 4.64 4.09 2.42
CA GLY A 20 5.24 3.52 3.61
C GLY A 20 5.01 4.30 4.89
N MET A 21 3.95 5.12 4.94
CA MET A 21 3.62 5.92 6.12
C MET A 21 3.66 5.08 7.40
N SER A 22 4.14 5.70 8.48
CA SER A 22 4.36 5.10 9.81
C SER A 22 5.54 4.12 9.95
N ASP A 23 6.31 3.86 8.89
CA ASP A 23 7.61 3.16 8.96
C ASP A 23 8.77 4.15 8.72
N LEU A 24 8.91 5.10 9.65
CA LEU A 24 9.85 6.22 9.55
C LEU A 24 11.30 5.77 9.87
N LEU A 25 12.23 6.09 8.98
CA LEU A 25 13.66 5.88 9.17
C LEU A 25 14.31 7.07 9.92
N PRO A 26 15.52 6.89 10.49
CA PRO A 26 16.22 7.96 11.21
C PRO A 26 16.49 9.22 10.37
N ASP A 27 16.59 9.08 9.04
CA ASP A 27 16.78 10.18 8.10
C ASP A 27 15.48 10.94 7.78
N GLY A 28 14.34 10.53 8.35
CA GLY A 28 13.04 11.14 8.15
C GLY A 28 12.28 10.66 6.92
N THR A 29 12.82 9.70 6.17
CA THR A 29 12.13 9.06 5.04
C THR A 29 11.26 7.89 5.51
N TYR A 30 10.24 7.53 4.73
CA TYR A 30 9.43 6.35 4.99
C TYR A 30 9.97 5.16 4.18
N ARG A 31 10.25 4.04 4.85
CA ARG A 31 10.67 2.80 4.20
C ARG A 31 9.45 2.07 3.61
N GLY A 32 8.58 1.52 4.46
CA GLY A 32 7.36 0.84 4.01
C GLY A 32 7.58 -0.49 3.30
N TRP A 33 6.48 -1.18 3.02
CA TRP A 33 6.52 -2.54 2.46
C TRP A 33 7.16 -2.61 1.06
N ALA A 34 6.98 -1.58 0.24
CA ALA A 34 7.49 -1.55 -1.13
C ALA A 34 9.03 -1.50 -1.14
N ASP A 35 9.66 -0.72 -0.25
CA ASP A 35 11.11 -0.65 -0.16
C ASP A 35 11.70 -1.93 0.47
N ILE A 36 10.99 -2.54 1.43
CA ILE A 36 11.36 -3.85 1.99
C ILE A 36 11.36 -4.91 0.88
N LEU A 37 10.30 -4.95 0.06
CA LEU A 37 10.18 -5.86 -1.07
C LEU A 37 11.29 -5.60 -2.10
N ALA A 38 11.54 -4.34 -2.47
CA ALA A 38 12.61 -3.96 -3.40
C ALA A 38 13.98 -4.43 -2.92
N GLY A 39 14.29 -4.27 -1.63
CA GLY A 39 15.53 -4.77 -1.03
C GLY A 39 15.68 -6.30 -1.15
N ARG A 40 14.60 -7.05 -0.90
CA ARG A 40 14.60 -8.52 -1.07
C ARG A 40 14.78 -8.95 -2.52
N MET A 41 14.10 -8.28 -3.46
CA MET A 41 14.23 -8.57 -4.89
C MET A 41 15.63 -8.21 -5.41
N ALA A 42 16.21 -7.10 -4.96
CA ALA A 42 17.57 -6.70 -5.33
C ALA A 42 18.64 -7.69 -4.86
N ALA A 43 18.46 -8.30 -3.68
CA ALA A 43 19.36 -9.35 -3.20
C ALA A 43 19.39 -10.59 -4.11
N GLN A 44 18.33 -10.83 -4.91
CA GLN A 44 18.24 -11.93 -5.88
C GLN A 44 18.66 -11.52 -7.30
N SER A 45 18.80 -10.22 -7.57
CA SER A 45 18.96 -9.68 -8.92
C SER A 45 19.99 -8.55 -8.94
N PRO A 46 21.27 -8.83 -9.27
CA PRO A 46 22.27 -7.79 -9.46
C PRO A 46 21.80 -6.73 -10.46
N GLY A 47 21.95 -5.44 -10.11
CA GLY A 47 21.48 -4.33 -10.95
C GLY A 47 19.97 -4.13 -10.95
N PHE A 48 19.23 -4.71 -9.99
CA PHE A 48 17.80 -4.50 -9.82
C PHE A 48 17.45 -3.00 -9.78
N ARG A 49 16.38 -2.61 -10.47
CA ARG A 49 15.93 -1.21 -10.51
C ARG A 49 14.61 -1.03 -9.76
N TYR A 50 14.46 0.08 -9.06
CA TYR A 50 13.26 0.35 -8.28
C TYR A 50 12.83 1.82 -8.36
N ALA A 51 11.52 2.05 -8.51
CA ALA A 51 10.88 3.33 -8.33
C ALA A 51 9.67 3.20 -7.38
N ASN A 52 9.40 4.26 -6.62
CA ASN A 52 8.21 4.40 -5.80
C ASN A 52 7.54 5.75 -6.09
N LEU A 53 6.45 5.68 -6.85
CA LEU A 53 5.68 6.82 -7.32
C LEU A 53 4.60 7.24 -6.32
N ALA A 54 4.41 6.48 -5.24
CA ALA A 54 3.32 6.68 -4.31
C ALA A 54 3.48 7.95 -3.48
N VAL A 55 2.36 8.63 -3.24
CA VAL A 55 2.31 9.84 -2.42
C VAL A 55 1.06 9.78 -1.54
N ARG A 56 1.23 10.04 -0.25
CA ARG A 56 0.15 10.04 0.74
C ARG A 56 -1.07 10.86 0.35
N GLY A 57 -2.23 10.31 0.69
CA GLY A 57 -3.51 10.99 0.59
C GLY A 57 -4.03 11.15 -0.84
N LYS A 58 -3.33 10.61 -1.86
CA LYS A 58 -3.85 10.60 -3.23
C LYS A 58 -5.12 9.76 -3.33
N LEU A 59 -6.02 10.24 -4.18
CA LEU A 59 -7.18 9.53 -4.67
C LEU A 59 -6.88 8.84 -6.00
N ILE A 60 -7.72 7.89 -6.39
CA ILE A 60 -7.49 7.13 -7.63
C ILE A 60 -7.38 8.03 -8.86
N GLY A 61 -8.18 9.11 -8.94
CA GLY A 61 -8.07 10.06 -10.05
C GLY A 61 -6.71 10.77 -10.14
N GLN A 62 -6.10 11.07 -8.99
CA GLN A 62 -4.76 11.67 -8.94
C GLN A 62 -3.66 10.64 -9.24
N ILE A 63 -3.85 9.39 -8.80
CA ILE A 63 -2.95 8.28 -9.14
C ILE A 63 -2.93 8.06 -10.65
N VAL A 64 -4.10 8.01 -11.29
CA VAL A 64 -4.24 7.88 -12.75
C VAL A 64 -3.57 9.05 -13.49
N ALA A 65 -3.85 10.28 -13.06
CA ALA A 65 -3.35 11.47 -13.73
C ALA A 65 -1.83 11.64 -13.62
N GLU A 66 -1.26 11.30 -12.46
CA GLU A 66 0.12 11.70 -12.12
C GLU A 66 1.11 10.53 -12.03
N GLN A 67 0.65 9.29 -11.82
CA GLN A 67 1.54 8.13 -11.59
C GLN A 67 1.43 7.07 -12.68
N VAL A 68 0.22 6.77 -13.17
CA VAL A 68 0.00 5.64 -14.10
C VAL A 68 0.77 5.78 -15.41
N GLY A 69 0.76 6.98 -16.02
CA GLY A 69 1.53 7.22 -17.25
C GLY A 69 3.03 7.04 -17.05
N VAL A 70 3.56 7.66 -15.98
CA VAL A 70 4.98 7.56 -15.62
C VAL A 70 5.40 6.11 -15.35
N ALA A 71 4.59 5.34 -14.61
CA ALA A 71 4.85 3.93 -14.35
C ALA A 71 4.83 3.08 -15.64
N ALA A 72 3.89 3.36 -16.55
CA ALA A 72 3.81 2.66 -17.82
C ALA A 72 5.06 2.91 -18.69
N GLU A 73 5.57 4.15 -18.74
CA GLU A 73 6.79 4.49 -19.49
C GLU A 73 8.04 3.78 -18.97
N MET A 74 8.07 3.39 -17.68
CA MET A 74 9.20 2.70 -17.07
C MET A 74 9.36 1.24 -17.52
N GLN A 75 8.31 0.62 -18.07
CA GLN A 75 8.32 -0.77 -18.57
C GLN A 75 8.92 -1.77 -17.57
N ALA A 76 8.47 -1.70 -16.32
CA ALA A 76 9.04 -2.50 -15.23
C ALA A 76 8.58 -3.95 -15.27
N ASP A 77 9.39 -4.86 -14.71
CA ASP A 77 9.03 -6.27 -14.64
C ASP A 77 7.80 -6.48 -13.73
N VAL A 78 7.81 -5.86 -12.55
CA VAL A 78 6.66 -5.87 -11.62
C VAL A 78 6.14 -4.45 -11.42
N VAL A 79 4.82 -4.29 -11.50
CA VAL A 79 4.14 -3.06 -11.08
C VAL A 79 3.12 -3.41 -10.01
N THR A 80 3.09 -2.68 -8.90
CA THR A 80 2.01 -2.78 -7.93
C THR A 80 1.14 -1.54 -8.00
N LEU A 81 -0.19 -1.72 -8.05
CA LEU A 81 -1.16 -0.63 -8.03
C LEU A 81 -2.06 -0.76 -6.79
N VAL A 82 -2.00 0.24 -5.91
CA VAL A 82 -2.91 0.37 -4.77
C VAL A 82 -3.57 1.75 -4.80
N GLY A 83 -4.89 1.78 -4.99
CA GLY A 83 -5.65 3.02 -5.04
C GLY A 83 -7.15 2.79 -4.86
N GLY A 84 -7.90 3.88 -4.70
CA GLY A 84 -9.37 3.86 -4.56
C GLY A 84 -9.86 3.70 -3.12
N LEU A 85 -9.11 3.07 -2.21
CA LEU A 85 -9.56 2.94 -0.82
C LEU A 85 -9.78 4.31 -0.15
N ASN A 86 -8.89 5.28 -0.37
CA ASN A 86 -9.05 6.65 0.12
C ASN A 86 -10.34 7.33 -0.35
N ASP A 87 -10.80 7.01 -1.55
CA ASP A 87 -12.05 7.49 -2.13
C ASP A 87 -13.25 6.88 -1.41
N THR A 88 -13.26 5.57 -1.19
CA THR A 88 -14.38 4.86 -0.51
C THR A 88 -14.70 5.45 0.88
N LEU A 89 -13.66 5.93 1.56
CA LEU A 89 -13.74 6.54 2.87
C LEU A 89 -14.38 7.95 2.83
N ARG A 90 -14.53 8.59 1.67
CA ARG A 90 -15.08 9.95 1.54
C ARG A 90 -16.62 9.92 1.57
N PRO A 91 -17.28 10.92 2.19
CA PRO A 91 -18.74 10.99 2.23
C PRO A 91 -19.38 11.02 0.83
N LYS A 92 -18.84 11.82 -0.09
CA LYS A 92 -19.31 12.01 -1.47
C LYS A 92 -18.63 11.07 -2.48
N CYS A 93 -18.31 9.84 -2.08
CA CYS A 93 -17.68 8.87 -2.97
C CYS A 93 -18.64 8.44 -4.07
N ASP A 94 -18.24 8.62 -5.33
CA ASP A 94 -18.86 7.99 -6.49
C ASP A 94 -18.13 6.68 -6.77
N MET A 95 -18.74 5.55 -6.41
CA MET A 95 -18.11 4.24 -6.56
C MET A 95 -17.92 3.83 -8.02
N ASN A 96 -18.82 4.23 -8.92
CA ASN A 96 -18.69 3.92 -10.34
C ASN A 96 -17.45 4.61 -10.90
N ARG A 97 -17.31 5.91 -10.61
CA ARG A 97 -16.14 6.67 -11.04
C ARG A 97 -14.82 6.11 -10.49
N VAL A 98 -14.82 5.62 -9.25
CA VAL A 98 -13.64 4.97 -8.65
C VAL A 98 -13.27 3.69 -9.39
N CYS A 99 -14.26 2.85 -9.69
CA CYS A 99 -14.05 1.62 -10.46
C CYS A 99 -13.57 1.92 -11.88
N ASP A 100 -14.21 2.84 -12.60
CA ASP A 100 -13.82 3.23 -13.97
C ASP A 100 -12.36 3.72 -14.04
N LEU A 101 -11.93 4.52 -13.04
CA LEU A 101 -10.55 5.00 -12.97
C LEU A 101 -9.56 3.90 -12.59
N LEU A 102 -9.96 2.94 -11.77
CA LEU A 102 -9.13 1.78 -11.45
C LEU A 102 -8.95 0.89 -12.69
N GLU A 103 -10.02 0.66 -13.45
CA GLU A 103 -9.99 -0.03 -14.73
C GLU A 103 -9.06 0.68 -15.73
N GLU A 104 -9.20 1.99 -15.89
CA GLU A 104 -8.29 2.80 -16.74
C GLU A 104 -6.81 2.63 -16.31
N ALA A 105 -6.54 2.65 -15.01
CA ALA A 105 -5.19 2.44 -14.49
C ALA A 105 -4.65 1.04 -14.85
N VAL A 106 -5.46 0.00 -14.64
CA VAL A 106 -5.09 -1.39 -14.96
C VAL A 106 -4.83 -1.55 -16.45
N GLU A 107 -5.74 -1.10 -17.31
CA GLU A 107 -5.63 -1.25 -18.77
C GLU A 107 -4.39 -0.55 -19.34
N ARG A 108 -3.93 0.54 -18.71
CA ARG A 108 -2.70 1.24 -19.09
C ARG A 108 -1.43 0.56 -18.60
N LEU A 109 -1.45 -0.06 -17.42
CA LEU A 109 -0.27 -0.67 -16.79
C LEU A 109 0.00 -2.08 -17.27
N VAL A 110 -1.04 -2.90 -17.50
CA VAL A 110 -0.92 -4.30 -17.93
C VAL A 110 -0.01 -4.49 -19.14
N PRO A 111 -0.17 -3.76 -20.27
CA PRO A 111 0.71 -3.95 -21.43
C PRO A 111 2.14 -3.44 -21.21
N SER A 112 2.38 -2.74 -20.10
CA SER A 112 3.64 -2.04 -19.78
C SER A 112 4.43 -2.72 -18.67
N CYS A 113 4.07 -3.93 -18.26
CA CYS A 113 4.82 -4.70 -17.27
C CYS A 113 4.71 -6.20 -17.52
N LYS A 114 5.61 -7.00 -16.92
CA LYS A 114 5.48 -8.47 -16.98
C LYS A 114 4.42 -8.98 -16.02
N GLN A 115 4.27 -8.33 -14.87
CA GLN A 115 3.30 -8.69 -13.86
C GLN A 115 2.73 -7.44 -13.19
N LEU A 116 1.42 -7.22 -13.36
CA LEU A 116 0.67 -6.28 -12.53
C LEU A 116 0.19 -6.99 -11.26
N VAL A 117 0.33 -6.31 -10.12
CA VAL A 117 -0.13 -6.76 -8.81
C VAL A 117 -1.12 -5.75 -8.24
N LEU A 118 -2.33 -6.22 -7.97
CA LEU A 118 -3.39 -5.49 -7.26
C LEU A 118 -3.50 -6.01 -5.83
N MET A 119 -4.19 -5.26 -4.97
CA MET A 119 -4.36 -5.64 -3.57
C MET A 119 -5.76 -5.40 -3.08
N ARG A 120 -6.30 -6.37 -2.34
CA ARG A 120 -7.41 -6.13 -1.42
C ARG A 120 -6.79 -5.63 -0.12
N SER A 121 -6.68 -4.31 0.02
CA SER A 121 -5.95 -3.66 1.12
C SER A 121 -6.47 -4.06 2.50
N PRO A 122 -5.60 -4.18 3.51
CA PRO A 122 -6.01 -4.59 4.85
C PRO A 122 -6.81 -3.48 5.54
N GLY A 123 -7.49 -3.86 6.61
CA GLY A 123 -8.32 -2.95 7.38
C GLY A 123 -8.26 -3.20 8.88
N ARG A 124 -8.01 -2.14 9.66
CA ARG A 124 -8.01 -2.21 11.13
C ARG A 124 -9.40 -2.56 11.65
N ASN A 125 -9.50 -3.57 12.52
CA ASN A 125 -10.77 -3.91 13.17
C ASN A 125 -11.32 -2.73 14.00
N GLY A 126 -12.57 -2.36 13.76
CA GLY A 126 -13.26 -1.30 14.49
C GLY A 126 -14.46 -0.71 13.75
N PRO A 127 -15.22 0.20 14.41
CA PRO A 127 -16.49 0.70 13.87
C PRO A 127 -16.34 1.51 12.57
N VAL A 128 -15.17 2.11 12.34
CA VAL A 128 -14.89 2.82 11.07
C VAL A 128 -14.83 1.84 9.91
N MET A 129 -14.17 0.70 10.08
CA MET A 129 -14.11 -0.36 9.08
C MET A 129 -15.51 -0.87 8.73
N GLU A 130 -16.32 -1.21 9.74
CA GLU A 130 -17.69 -1.68 9.53
C GLU A 130 -18.55 -0.68 8.74
N ARG A 131 -18.39 0.62 9.00
CA ARG A 131 -19.13 1.66 8.30
C ARG A 131 -18.84 1.70 6.80
N PHE A 132 -17.60 1.43 6.40
CA PHE A 132 -17.17 1.53 5.00
C PHE A 132 -17.05 0.17 4.29
N ARG A 133 -17.21 -0.93 5.03
CA ARG A 133 -17.13 -2.32 4.54
C ARG A 133 -17.88 -2.55 3.22
N PRO A 134 -19.16 -2.14 3.05
CA PRO A 134 -19.86 -2.40 1.79
C PRO A 134 -19.19 -1.77 0.56
N ARG A 135 -18.60 -0.57 0.71
CA ARG A 135 -17.88 0.10 -0.39
C ARG A 135 -16.52 -0.53 -0.66
N MET A 136 -15.84 -0.98 0.40
CA MET A 136 -14.57 -1.69 0.26
C MET A 136 -14.77 -3.03 -0.43
N GLU A 137 -15.77 -3.82 -0.03
CA GLU A 137 -16.10 -5.11 -0.64
C GLU A 137 -16.50 -4.94 -2.11
N ALA A 138 -17.27 -3.89 -2.45
CA ALA A 138 -17.58 -3.57 -3.84
C ALA A 138 -16.32 -3.25 -4.67
N LEU A 139 -15.38 -2.45 -4.13
CA LEU A 139 -14.10 -2.17 -4.76
C LEU A 139 -13.27 -3.45 -4.93
N PHE A 140 -13.23 -4.31 -3.93
CA PHE A 140 -12.46 -5.56 -3.94
C PHE A 140 -13.01 -6.57 -4.94
N THR A 141 -14.34 -6.71 -5.03
CA THR A 141 -14.96 -7.51 -6.09
C THR A 141 -14.59 -6.98 -7.48
N HIS A 142 -14.55 -5.65 -7.66
CA HIS A 142 -14.12 -5.07 -8.92
C HIS A 142 -12.64 -5.33 -9.22
N ILE A 143 -11.76 -5.27 -8.22
CA ILE A 143 -10.34 -5.67 -8.33
C ILE A 143 -10.20 -7.12 -8.78
N ASP A 144 -10.93 -8.04 -8.14
CA ASP A 144 -10.88 -9.47 -8.49
C ASP A 144 -11.34 -9.69 -9.95
N ASN A 145 -12.39 -8.99 -10.39
CA ASN A 145 -12.87 -9.04 -11.77
C ASN A 145 -11.85 -8.48 -12.78
N LEU A 146 -11.19 -7.36 -12.46
CA LEU A 146 -10.13 -6.79 -13.30
C LEU A 146 -8.94 -7.75 -13.40
N ALA A 147 -8.50 -8.29 -12.27
CA ALA A 147 -7.41 -9.24 -12.25
C ALA A 147 -7.69 -10.48 -13.11
N ALA A 148 -8.89 -11.04 -13.01
CA ALA A 148 -9.30 -12.17 -13.84
C ALA A 148 -9.33 -11.84 -15.34
N ARG A 149 -9.73 -10.62 -15.73
CA ARG A 149 -9.77 -10.18 -17.14
C ARG A 149 -8.39 -9.90 -17.74
N HIS A 150 -7.45 -9.43 -16.92
CA HIS A 150 -6.16 -8.91 -17.39
C HIS A 150 -4.94 -9.74 -16.92
N ASP A 151 -5.17 -10.92 -16.35
CA ASP A 151 -4.12 -11.81 -15.81
C ASP A 151 -3.20 -11.10 -14.78
N ALA A 152 -3.79 -10.21 -13.98
CA ALA A 152 -3.09 -9.56 -12.88
C ALA A 152 -3.16 -10.42 -11.60
N LEU A 153 -2.16 -10.32 -10.73
CA LEU A 153 -2.18 -10.98 -9.43
C LEU A 153 -2.95 -10.14 -8.42
N VAL A 154 -3.72 -10.78 -7.54
CA VAL A 154 -4.34 -10.13 -6.38
C VAL A 154 -3.72 -10.65 -5.10
N VAL A 155 -3.18 -9.74 -4.28
CA VAL A 155 -2.76 -10.05 -2.92
C VAL A 155 -3.93 -9.78 -1.96
N ASP A 156 -4.44 -10.84 -1.35
CA ASP A 156 -5.54 -10.76 -0.38
C ASP A 156 -5.02 -10.43 1.02
N LEU A 157 -4.89 -9.13 1.31
CA LEU A 157 -4.50 -8.63 2.63
C LEU A 157 -5.74 -8.43 3.52
N TYR A 158 -6.88 -8.11 2.91
CA TYR A 158 -8.16 -7.92 3.59
C TYR A 158 -8.67 -9.19 4.28
N GLY A 159 -8.55 -10.35 3.62
CA GLY A 159 -8.97 -11.65 4.16
C GLY A 159 -8.04 -12.19 5.26
N ALA A 160 -6.85 -11.60 5.45
CA ALA A 160 -5.91 -12.03 6.47
C ALA A 160 -6.28 -11.43 7.83
N THR A 161 -6.90 -12.24 8.70
CA THR A 161 -7.41 -11.81 10.02
C THR A 161 -6.36 -11.12 10.89
N VAL A 162 -5.09 -11.54 10.81
CA VAL A 162 -4.00 -10.92 11.57
C VAL A 162 -3.79 -9.45 11.23
N LEU A 163 -4.04 -9.05 9.98
CA LEU A 163 -3.90 -7.66 9.53
C LEU A 163 -5.02 -6.75 10.08
N GLY A 164 -6.08 -7.32 10.65
CA GLY A 164 -7.08 -6.59 11.43
C GLY A 164 -6.66 -6.26 12.86
N ASP A 165 -5.59 -6.87 13.39
CA ASP A 165 -5.11 -6.64 14.75
C ASP A 165 -4.55 -5.23 14.91
N GLN A 166 -5.06 -4.48 15.90
CA GLN A 166 -4.71 -3.08 16.13
C GLN A 166 -3.21 -2.86 16.40
N ARG A 167 -2.47 -3.87 16.83
CA ARG A 167 -1.01 -3.80 17.08
C ARG A 167 -0.19 -3.65 15.79
N LEU A 168 -0.77 -3.97 14.63
CA LEU A 168 -0.14 -3.74 13.33
C LEU A 168 -0.41 -2.35 12.76
N TRP A 169 -1.17 -1.52 13.46
CA TRP A 169 -1.53 -0.16 13.04
C TRP A 169 -0.93 0.85 14.01
N ASP A 170 -0.36 1.91 13.47
CA ASP A 170 0.31 2.94 14.25
C ASP A 170 -0.71 3.80 15.04
N VAL A 171 -0.21 4.78 15.79
CA VAL A 171 -0.97 5.67 16.67
C VAL A 171 -2.06 6.45 15.93
N ASP A 172 -1.92 6.63 14.62
CA ASP A 172 -2.92 7.25 13.75
C ASP A 172 -4.05 6.30 13.32
N ARG A 173 -3.96 5.01 13.69
CA ARG A 173 -4.95 3.96 13.46
C ARG A 173 -5.35 3.76 12.00
N LEU A 174 -4.52 4.26 11.08
CA LEU A 174 -4.77 4.28 9.64
C LEU A 174 -3.60 3.66 8.87
N HIS A 175 -2.37 3.86 9.31
CA HIS A 175 -1.18 3.30 8.65
C HIS A 175 -0.58 2.15 9.45
N LEU A 176 0.12 1.28 8.74
CA LEU A 176 0.75 0.11 9.32
C LEU A 176 2.02 0.48 10.09
N THR A 177 2.32 -0.27 11.14
CA THR A 177 3.63 -0.24 11.80
C THR A 177 4.68 -0.91 10.92
N ALA A 178 5.96 -0.80 11.29
CA ALA A 178 7.06 -1.51 10.64
C ALA A 178 6.79 -3.03 10.50
N GLU A 179 6.20 -3.67 11.51
CA GLU A 179 5.83 -5.09 11.47
C GLU A 179 4.71 -5.35 10.45
N GLY A 180 3.71 -4.47 10.37
CA GLY A 180 2.67 -4.56 9.35
C GLY A 180 3.27 -4.49 7.95
N HIS A 181 4.11 -3.49 7.68
CA HIS A 181 4.81 -3.34 6.39
C HIS A 181 5.65 -4.55 6.02
N ARG A 182 6.37 -5.15 6.98
CA ARG A 182 7.14 -6.38 6.78
C ARG A 182 6.27 -7.55 6.31
N ARG A 183 5.09 -7.74 6.95
CA ARG A 183 4.12 -8.77 6.55
C ARG A 183 3.51 -8.53 5.17
N ILE A 184 3.24 -7.27 4.81
CA ILE A 184 2.78 -6.94 3.46
C ILE A 184 3.87 -7.27 2.43
N ALA A 185 5.12 -6.91 2.70
CA ALA A 185 6.24 -7.21 1.81
C ALA A 185 6.38 -8.73 1.58
N GLU A 186 6.23 -9.54 2.64
CA GLU A 186 6.20 -11.00 2.53
C GLU A 186 4.99 -11.50 1.73
N ALA A 187 3.80 -10.94 1.98
CA ALA A 187 2.59 -11.34 1.24
C ALA A 187 2.75 -11.13 -0.27
N VAL A 188 3.32 -9.99 -0.67
CA VAL A 188 3.58 -9.69 -2.08
C VAL A 188 4.70 -10.57 -2.63
N TRP A 189 5.79 -10.75 -1.87
CA TRP A 189 6.90 -11.64 -2.21
C TRP A 189 6.45 -13.06 -2.55
N GLN A 190 5.60 -13.66 -1.71
CA GLN A 190 5.02 -14.97 -1.95
C GLN A 190 4.04 -14.96 -3.13
N ALA A 191 3.21 -13.92 -3.27
CA ALA A 191 2.23 -13.82 -4.34
C ALA A 191 2.88 -13.73 -5.73
N ILE A 192 3.97 -13.00 -5.87
CA ILE A 192 4.76 -12.95 -7.10
C ILE A 192 5.65 -14.20 -7.29
N GLY A 193 5.49 -15.21 -6.43
CA GLY A 193 6.02 -16.56 -6.59
C GLY A 193 7.48 -16.74 -6.20
N TYR A 194 7.98 -15.99 -5.22
CA TYR A 194 9.21 -16.35 -4.52
C TYR A 194 8.92 -17.32 -3.37
N PRO A 195 9.92 -18.12 -2.92
CA PRO A 195 9.76 -19.01 -1.78
C PRO A 195 9.44 -18.21 -0.49
N PRO A 196 8.53 -18.69 0.37
CA PRO A 196 8.22 -18.01 1.62
C PRO A 196 9.47 -17.92 2.51
N GLU A 197 9.76 -16.71 3.01
CA GLU A 197 10.76 -16.52 4.07
C GLU A 197 10.12 -16.69 5.46
N GLU A 198 8.81 -16.46 5.56
CA GLU A 198 8.05 -16.56 6.80
C GLU A 198 6.54 -16.78 6.57
N ASP A 199 5.81 -17.10 7.64
CA ASP A 199 4.35 -17.06 7.62
C ASP A 199 3.84 -15.66 8.04
N TRP A 200 3.59 -14.81 7.06
CA TRP A 200 3.06 -13.45 7.31
C TRP A 200 1.64 -13.43 7.88
N ARG A 201 0.91 -14.56 7.84
CA ARG A 201 -0.42 -14.74 8.43
C ARG A 201 -0.37 -15.23 9.87
N ALA A 202 0.82 -15.63 10.36
CA ALA A 202 0.98 -16.16 11.71
C ALA A 202 0.44 -15.18 12.76
N PRO A 203 -0.30 -15.66 13.78
CA PRO A 203 -0.85 -14.80 14.81
C PRO A 203 0.27 -14.04 15.53
N LEU A 204 0.00 -12.80 15.92
CA LEU A 204 0.90 -12.08 16.80
C LEU A 204 0.94 -12.75 18.18
N GLY A 205 2.13 -12.86 18.76
CA GLY A 205 2.31 -13.41 20.10
C GLY A 205 1.40 -12.76 21.16
N GLU A 206 1.11 -13.49 22.23
CA GLU A 206 0.23 -13.00 23.29
C GLU A 206 0.84 -11.76 23.97
N THR A 207 0.05 -10.69 24.08
CA THR A 207 0.42 -9.48 24.82
C THR A 207 -0.64 -9.20 25.87
N ALA A 208 -0.23 -8.81 27.08
CA ALA A 208 -1.16 -8.43 28.15
C ALA A 208 -2.11 -7.31 27.67
N PRO A 209 -3.43 -7.39 27.95
CA PRO A 209 -4.37 -6.39 27.47
C PRO A 209 -4.06 -5.01 28.08
N PRO A 210 -4.09 -3.93 27.29
CA PRO A 210 -3.83 -2.59 27.82
C PRO A 210 -4.91 -2.20 28.82
N ARG A 211 -4.48 -1.62 29.96
CA ARG A 211 -5.37 -1.12 31.03
C ARG A 211 -6.40 -0.12 30.47
N TRP A 212 -7.64 -0.22 30.92
CA TRP A 212 -8.78 0.57 30.39
C TRP A 212 -8.55 2.08 30.39
N ALA A 213 -7.91 2.63 31.43
CA ALA A 213 -7.59 4.06 31.53
C ALA A 213 -6.55 4.50 30.48
N ALA A 214 -5.57 3.65 30.18
CA ALA A 214 -4.58 3.92 29.12
C ALA A 214 -5.23 3.97 27.73
N ARG A 215 -6.31 3.19 27.51
CA ARG A 215 -7.09 3.23 26.25
C ARG A 215 -7.79 4.57 26.05
N ARG A 216 -8.42 5.15 27.08
CA ARG A 216 -9.15 6.43 26.97
C ARG A 216 -8.23 7.63 26.76
N VAL A 217 -7.07 7.66 27.41
CA VAL A 217 -6.06 8.71 27.18
C VAL A 217 -5.50 8.62 25.76
N SER A 218 -5.29 7.40 25.24
CA SER A 218 -4.90 7.16 23.84
C SER A 218 -5.98 7.64 22.86
N ASP A 219 -7.26 7.38 23.11
CA ASP A 219 -8.37 7.82 22.25
C ASP A 219 -8.46 9.36 22.12
N VAL A 220 -8.33 10.08 23.24
CA VAL A 220 -8.38 11.56 23.24
C VAL A 220 -7.16 12.16 22.53
N ARG A 221 -5.96 11.58 22.74
CA ARG A 221 -4.74 12.00 22.07
C ARG A 221 -4.82 11.76 20.56
N PHE A 222 -5.28 10.57 20.16
CA PHE A 222 -5.54 10.22 18.77
C PHE A 222 -6.51 11.20 18.10
N ALA A 223 -7.65 11.48 18.75
CA ALA A 223 -8.68 12.37 18.22
C ALA A 223 -8.12 13.77 17.95
N ARG A 224 -7.32 14.31 18.88
CA ARG A 224 -6.72 15.64 18.75
C ARG A 224 -5.57 15.72 17.74
N GLN A 225 -4.66 14.74 17.75
CA GLN A 225 -3.41 14.82 16.99
C GLN A 225 -3.53 14.32 15.55
N HIS A 226 -4.43 13.37 15.29
CA HIS A 226 -4.50 12.69 13.98
C HIS A 226 -5.87 12.86 13.33
N LEU A 227 -6.96 12.53 14.05
CA LEU A 227 -8.30 12.51 13.46
C LEU A 227 -8.81 13.92 13.11
N ALA A 228 -8.71 14.89 14.02
CA ALA A 228 -9.20 16.24 13.78
C ALA A 228 -8.47 16.96 12.62
N PRO A 229 -7.12 16.96 12.55
CA PRO A 229 -6.41 17.52 11.39
C PRO A 229 -6.75 16.81 10.08
N TRP A 230 -6.94 15.48 10.12
CA TRP A 230 -7.35 14.72 8.95
C TRP A 230 -8.75 15.10 8.46
N ILE A 231 -9.73 15.25 9.37
CA ILE A 231 -11.08 15.74 9.03
C ILE A 231 -11.02 17.16 8.44
N VAL A 232 -10.29 18.09 9.08
CA VAL A 232 -10.16 19.48 8.62
C VAL A 232 -9.59 19.55 7.20
N ARG A 233 -8.52 18.80 6.94
CA ARG A 233 -7.93 18.68 5.60
C ARG A 233 -8.95 18.18 4.57
N ARG A 234 -9.74 17.17 4.96
CA ARG A 234 -10.78 16.59 4.11
C ARG A 234 -11.92 17.55 3.78
N LEU A 235 -12.29 18.41 4.74
CA LEU A 235 -13.31 19.46 4.54
C LEU A 235 -12.79 20.64 3.70
N THR A 236 -11.49 20.91 3.76
CA THR A 236 -10.84 22.00 3.01
C THR A 236 -10.27 21.57 1.66
N GLY A 237 -10.37 20.29 1.30
CA GLY A 237 -9.87 19.73 0.05
C GLY A 237 -8.34 19.62 -0.03
N ARG A 238 -7.62 19.90 1.05
CA ARG A 238 -6.15 19.84 1.12
C ARG A 238 -5.70 18.42 1.49
N SER A 239 -4.66 17.90 0.83
CA SER A 239 -4.00 16.64 1.19
C SER A 239 -2.71 16.88 1.96
N SER A 240 -2.31 15.92 2.78
CA SER A 240 -0.97 15.91 3.39
C SER A 240 0.15 15.63 2.38
N GLY A 241 -0.20 15.21 1.17
CA GLY A 241 0.73 14.98 0.06
C GLY A 241 0.79 16.10 -0.98
N ASP A 242 0.01 17.17 -0.83
CA ASP A 242 -0.03 18.25 -1.84
C ASP A 242 1.36 18.88 -1.97
N GLY A 243 1.88 18.93 -3.21
CA GLY A 243 3.20 19.49 -3.53
C GLY A 243 4.39 18.61 -3.14
N LEU A 244 4.17 17.40 -2.60
CA LEU A 244 5.26 16.46 -2.33
C LEU A 244 5.59 15.65 -3.60
N PRO A 245 6.87 15.54 -3.97
CA PRO A 245 7.28 14.61 -5.02
C PRO A 245 7.22 13.16 -4.50
N PRO A 246 7.17 12.16 -5.40
CA PRO A 246 7.41 10.79 -5.00
C PRO A 246 8.79 10.63 -4.37
N LYS A 247 8.91 9.72 -3.39
CA LYS A 247 10.19 9.50 -2.70
C LYS A 247 11.28 8.90 -3.60
N ARG A 248 10.89 8.19 -4.67
CA ARG A 248 11.81 7.64 -5.66
C ARG A 248 11.18 7.71 -7.06
N PRO A 249 11.22 8.89 -7.72
CA PRO A 249 10.45 9.15 -8.92
C PRO A 249 10.98 8.45 -10.19
N ASP A 250 12.24 7.98 -10.16
CA ASP A 250 12.92 7.39 -11.31
C ASP A 250 13.21 5.90 -11.09
N LEU A 251 13.12 5.09 -12.16
CA LEU A 251 13.46 3.67 -12.15
C LEU A 251 14.98 3.48 -12.24
N LEU A 252 15.66 3.70 -11.10
CA LEU A 252 17.11 3.64 -10.97
C LEU A 252 17.57 2.38 -10.24
N PRO A 253 18.85 1.97 -10.39
CA PRO A 253 19.43 0.89 -9.60
C PRO A 253 19.12 1.04 -8.11
N TRP A 254 18.71 -0.05 -7.46
CA TRP A 254 18.46 -0.09 -6.03
C TRP A 254 19.72 -0.53 -5.30
N GLU A 255 20.30 0.41 -4.55
CA GLU A 255 21.34 0.17 -3.56
C GLU A 255 20.65 0.26 -2.21
N ASP A 256 20.67 -0.84 -1.43
CA ASP A 256 20.05 -0.83 -0.11
C ASP A 256 20.77 0.23 0.76
N PRO A 257 20.07 1.25 1.25
CA PRO A 257 20.69 2.32 2.05
C PRO A 257 21.26 1.86 3.40
N ARG A 258 21.16 0.55 3.72
CA ARG A 258 21.73 -0.09 4.91
C ARG A 258 23.07 -0.78 4.64
N VAL A 259 23.62 -0.68 3.43
CA VAL A 259 24.99 -1.09 3.08
C VAL A 259 25.93 0.10 3.16
#